data_AF-A0A2E4CBM1-F1
#
_entry.id   AF-A0A2E4CBM1-F1
#
_cell.length_a   1.000
_cell.length_b   1.000
_cell.length_c   1.000
_cell.angle_alpha   90.00
_cell.angle_beta   90.00
_cell.angle_gamma   90.00
#
_symmetry.space_group_name_H-M   'P 1'
#
loop_
_entity.id
_entity.type
_entity.pdbx_description
1 polymer ?
#
loop_
_entity_poly.entity_id
_entity_poly.type
_entity_poly.pdbx_seq_one_letter_code
_entity_poly.pdbx_strand_id
1 'polypeptide(L)'
;MVKVRVQRVLADGNCLFRSLATTSLLNFTDFNCGTGTQLGKEKTIGDAFANVTMVWIRKLVAHRFAGHEVNLHTKWGKYSLFSMFKLAKKTLQKYGTARAFSDKRGARRNFIEKISPKAPRLVVEDGSHMLPCGLSAFDVSSSGRGDRESFGSYVRRMARLKSWGGAAECYVASLVFENPVQVFQRNMLPEKYSPGNTEQPQRPVKVLFNEDDRHYDAILTVA
;
A
#
# COMPACT_ATOMS: atom_id res chain seq x y z
N MET A 1 16.53 6.44 22.29
CA MET A 1 15.47 7.36 21.79
C MET A 1 15.20 7.01 20.34
N VAL A 2 14.00 6.54 19.99
CA VAL A 2 13.68 6.15 18.61
C VAL A 2 13.49 7.40 17.76
N LYS A 3 14.25 7.57 16.67
CA LYS A 3 14.07 8.70 15.75
C LYS A 3 12.93 8.41 14.79
N VAL A 4 11.83 9.14 14.94
CA VAL A 4 10.70 9.08 14.01
C VAL A 4 10.83 10.21 12.99
N ARG A 5 10.75 9.87 11.71
CA ARG A 5 10.75 10.84 10.60
C ARG A 5 9.47 10.66 9.79
N VAL A 6 8.69 11.73 9.65
CA VAL A 6 7.57 11.77 8.69
C VAL A 6 8.14 12.05 7.30
N GLN A 7 7.81 11.19 6.35
CA GLN A 7 8.18 11.32 4.95
C GLN A 7 6.92 11.64 4.16
N ARG A 8 6.85 12.88 3.66
CA ARG A 8 5.77 13.26 2.75
C ARG A 8 5.86 12.48 1.46
N VAL A 9 4.75 11.89 1.05
CA VAL A 9 4.62 11.19 -0.24
C VAL A 9 3.83 12.07 -1.21
N LEU A 10 3.57 11.55 -2.41
CA LEU A 10 2.81 12.30 -3.40
C LEU A 10 1.36 12.46 -2.93
N ALA A 11 0.89 13.70 -2.84
CA ALA A 11 -0.53 14.05 -2.68
C ALA A 11 -1.34 13.78 -3.95
N ASP A 12 -1.45 12.50 -4.30
CA ASP A 12 -2.37 12.00 -5.31
C ASP A 12 -3.39 11.05 -4.65
N GLY A 13 -4.43 10.68 -5.39
CA GLY A 13 -5.35 9.63 -4.95
C GLY A 13 -4.71 8.25 -4.76
N ASN A 14 -3.38 8.14 -4.63
CA ASN A 14 -2.70 6.93 -4.18
C ASN A 14 -1.96 7.13 -2.86
N CYS A 15 -2.05 8.30 -2.22
CA CYS A 15 -1.28 8.67 -1.04
C CYS A 15 -1.29 7.62 0.07
N LEU A 16 -2.46 7.06 0.44
CA LEU A 16 -2.53 5.97 1.43
C LEU A 16 -1.66 4.77 1.02
N PHE A 17 -1.88 4.23 -0.17
CA PHE A 17 -1.15 3.05 -0.63
C PHE A 17 0.35 3.32 -0.83
N ARG A 18 0.73 4.56 -1.17
CA ARG A 18 2.13 4.98 -1.22
C ARG A 18 2.74 4.99 0.17
N SER A 19 2.03 5.53 1.15
CA SER A 19 2.49 5.58 2.54
C SER A 19 2.61 4.17 3.13
N LEU A 20 1.64 3.29 2.88
CA LEU A 20 1.74 1.87 3.22
C LEU A 20 2.93 1.19 2.51
N ALA A 21 3.14 1.47 1.22
CA ALA A 21 4.26 0.92 0.46
C ALA A 21 5.62 1.37 0.99
N THR A 22 5.79 2.66 1.25
CA THR A 22 7.04 3.24 1.77
C THR A 22 7.34 2.72 3.17
N THR A 23 6.37 2.71 4.09
CA THR A 23 6.60 2.19 5.44
C THR A 23 6.84 0.67 5.44
N SER A 24 6.09 -0.10 4.64
CA SER A 24 6.30 -1.55 4.55
C SER A 24 7.66 -1.89 3.95
N LEU A 25 8.11 -1.20 2.89
CA LEU A 25 9.47 -1.37 2.36
C LEU A 25 10.54 -1.09 3.42
N LEU A 26 10.41 -0.03 4.21
CA LEU A 26 11.33 0.23 5.31
C LEU A 26 11.32 -0.94 6.31
N ASN A 27 10.14 -1.38 6.75
CA ASN A 27 9.99 -2.44 7.75
C ASN A 27 10.61 -3.78 7.31
N PHE A 28 10.49 -4.14 6.02
CA PHE A 28 10.96 -5.43 5.49
C PHE A 28 12.38 -5.39 4.90
N THR A 29 12.85 -4.23 4.47
CA THR A 29 14.13 -4.11 3.75
C THR A 29 15.18 -3.31 4.51
N ASP A 30 14.77 -2.53 5.50
CA ASP A 30 15.59 -1.54 6.22
C ASP A 30 16.07 -0.37 5.33
N PHE A 31 15.49 -0.20 4.14
CA PHE A 31 15.77 0.91 3.21
C PHE A 31 14.60 1.88 3.12
N ASN A 32 14.90 3.18 3.25
CA ASN A 32 13.93 4.24 2.98
C ASN A 32 13.73 4.41 1.46
N CYS A 33 12.57 3.98 0.96
CA CYS A 33 12.20 4.01 -0.45
C CYS A 33 10.91 4.80 -0.67
N GLY A 34 10.90 5.67 -1.68
CA GLY A 34 9.73 6.44 -2.08
C GLY A 34 9.84 7.91 -1.71
N THR A 35 10.15 8.72 -2.73
CA THR A 35 10.24 10.19 -2.61
C THR A 35 8.93 10.91 -2.99
N GLY A 36 7.84 10.16 -3.20
CA GLY A 36 6.60 10.72 -3.73
C GLY A 36 6.59 10.88 -5.25
N THR A 37 7.20 9.95 -5.99
CA THR A 37 7.18 9.98 -7.47
C THR A 37 5.92 9.32 -8.05
N GLN A 38 5.36 9.92 -9.10
CA GLN A 38 4.24 9.33 -9.85
C GLN A 38 4.65 8.01 -10.52
N LEU A 39 3.69 7.09 -10.67
CA LEU A 39 3.91 5.85 -11.41
C LEU A 39 4.31 6.18 -12.87
N GLY A 40 5.38 5.58 -13.36
CA GLY A 40 5.96 5.84 -14.68
C GLY A 40 6.93 7.03 -14.73
N LYS A 41 7.05 7.80 -13.63
CA LYS A 41 8.01 8.92 -13.48
C LYS A 41 9.15 8.60 -12.51
N GLU A 42 9.40 7.32 -12.24
CA GLU A 42 10.44 6.88 -11.33
C GLU A 42 11.82 7.22 -11.86
N LYS A 43 12.62 7.89 -11.03
CA LYS A 43 14.01 8.25 -11.35
C LYS A 43 14.99 7.24 -10.77
N THR A 44 14.67 6.69 -9.60
CA THR A 44 15.56 5.78 -8.86
C THR A 44 14.98 4.38 -8.75
N ILE A 45 15.85 3.40 -8.46
CA ILE A 45 15.44 2.02 -8.16
C ILE A 45 14.51 1.99 -6.93
N GLY A 46 14.79 2.80 -5.91
CA GLY A 46 13.94 2.92 -4.72
C GLY A 46 12.52 3.41 -5.05
N ASP A 47 12.38 4.40 -5.94
CA ASP A 47 11.09 4.88 -6.42
C ASP A 47 10.29 3.78 -7.14
N ALA A 48 10.96 2.99 -7.98
CA ALA A 48 10.32 1.88 -8.69
C ALA A 48 9.82 0.80 -7.74
N PHE A 49 10.60 0.42 -6.73
CA PHE A 49 10.13 -0.51 -5.71
C PHE A 49 8.94 0.06 -4.93
N ALA A 50 8.98 1.33 -4.52
CA ALA A 50 7.87 1.96 -3.81
C ALA A 50 6.57 1.93 -4.65
N ASN A 51 6.65 2.30 -5.92
CA ASN A 51 5.50 2.32 -6.80
C ASN A 51 4.97 0.92 -7.13
N VAL A 52 5.85 -0.07 -7.38
CA VAL A 52 5.42 -1.45 -7.59
C VAL A 52 4.77 -2.04 -6.33
N THR A 53 5.35 -1.77 -5.16
CA THR A 53 4.80 -2.20 -3.86
C THR A 53 3.40 -1.62 -3.63
N MET A 54 3.22 -0.32 -3.93
CA MET A 54 1.91 0.34 -3.86
C MET A 54 0.88 -0.38 -4.75
N VAL A 55 1.25 -0.74 -5.99
CA VAL A 55 0.35 -1.49 -6.89
C VAL A 55 0.02 -2.88 -6.33
N TRP A 56 1.00 -3.59 -5.75
CA TRP A 56 0.77 -4.87 -5.08
C TRP A 56 -0.23 -4.75 -3.94
N ILE A 57 0.01 -3.85 -2.99
CA ILE A 57 -0.86 -3.65 -1.82
C ILE A 57 -2.27 -3.31 -2.29
N ARG A 58 -2.42 -2.37 -3.23
CA ARG A 58 -3.73 -1.96 -3.75
C ARG A 58 -4.51 -3.14 -4.35
N LYS A 59 -3.85 -3.97 -5.16
CA LYS A 59 -4.51 -5.14 -5.76
C LYS A 59 -4.87 -6.18 -4.70
N LEU A 60 -3.98 -6.47 -3.75
CA LEU A 60 -4.26 -7.43 -2.67
C LEU A 60 -5.44 -6.97 -1.82
N VAL A 61 -5.47 -5.68 -1.45
CA VAL A 61 -6.59 -5.06 -0.74
C VAL A 61 -7.89 -5.19 -1.53
N ALA A 62 -7.88 -4.87 -2.83
CA ALA A 62 -9.08 -5.01 -3.68
C ALA A 62 -9.57 -6.48 -3.79
N HIS A 63 -8.66 -7.44 -3.90
CA HIS A 63 -9.02 -8.87 -3.90
C HIS A 63 -9.56 -9.33 -2.55
N ARG A 64 -8.98 -8.86 -1.45
CA ARG A 64 -9.47 -9.17 -0.10
C ARG A 64 -10.86 -8.58 0.13
N PHE A 65 -11.12 -7.37 -0.39
CA PHE A 65 -12.46 -6.80 -0.43
C PHE A 65 -13.43 -7.70 -1.21
N ALA A 66 -13.03 -8.23 -2.36
CA ALA A 66 -13.84 -9.16 -3.15
C ALA A 66 -14.05 -10.55 -2.49
N GLY A 67 -13.69 -10.72 -1.21
CA GLY A 67 -13.85 -11.97 -0.48
C GLY A 67 -12.77 -13.01 -0.75
N HIS A 68 -11.74 -12.69 -1.56
CA HIS A 68 -10.67 -13.64 -1.82
C HIS A 68 -9.71 -13.73 -0.63
N GLU A 69 -9.33 -14.94 -0.23
CA GLU A 69 -8.32 -15.15 0.82
C GLU A 69 -6.90 -14.87 0.30
N VAL A 70 -6.53 -13.58 0.26
CA VAL A 70 -5.19 -13.13 -0.15
C VAL A 70 -4.42 -12.46 0.97
N ASN A 71 -3.10 -12.60 0.95
CA ASN A 71 -2.14 -12.00 1.89
C ASN A 71 -0.79 -11.68 1.19
N LEU A 72 0.21 -11.22 1.94
CA LEU A 72 1.54 -10.90 1.41
C LEU A 72 2.28 -12.08 0.76
N HIS A 73 1.89 -13.32 1.07
CA HIS A 73 2.47 -14.55 0.53
C HIS A 73 1.75 -15.06 -0.73
N THR A 74 0.54 -14.56 -1.03
CA THR A 74 -0.20 -14.89 -2.25
C THR A 74 0.64 -14.59 -3.50
N LYS A 75 0.83 -15.61 -4.35
CA LYS A 75 1.62 -15.50 -5.57
C LYS A 75 0.75 -15.11 -6.75
N TRP A 76 1.18 -14.11 -7.52
CA TRP A 76 0.62 -13.78 -8.84
C TRP A 76 1.73 -13.79 -9.89
N GLY A 77 1.70 -14.82 -10.74
CA GLY A 77 2.82 -15.14 -11.61
C GLY A 77 4.03 -15.63 -10.80
N LYS A 78 5.19 -15.00 -10.98
CA LYS A 78 6.46 -15.43 -10.37
C LYS A 78 6.70 -14.87 -8.96
N TYR A 79 5.92 -13.88 -8.54
CA TYR A 79 6.17 -13.12 -7.32
C TYR A 79 4.97 -13.15 -6.38
N SER A 80 5.25 -13.00 -5.09
CA SER A 80 4.31 -12.48 -4.10
C SER A 80 4.84 -11.12 -3.63
N LEU A 81 4.05 -10.36 -2.88
CA LEU A 81 4.53 -9.11 -2.28
C LEU A 81 5.74 -9.36 -1.37
N PHE A 82 5.73 -10.47 -0.62
CA PHE A 82 6.86 -10.88 0.22
C PHE A 82 8.13 -11.21 -0.56
N SER A 83 8.03 -11.97 -1.66
CA SER A 83 9.23 -12.26 -2.47
C SER A 83 9.73 -11.04 -3.22
N MET A 84 8.84 -10.07 -3.52
CA MET A 84 9.22 -8.75 -4.01
C MET A 84 9.99 -7.96 -2.95
N PHE A 85 9.59 -7.96 -1.68
CA PHE A 85 10.38 -7.34 -0.61
C PHE A 85 11.78 -7.96 -0.47
N LYS A 86 11.91 -9.29 -0.58
CA LYS A 86 13.23 -9.96 -0.58
C LYS A 86 14.09 -9.51 -1.76
N LEU A 87 13.50 -9.40 -2.94
CA LEU A 87 14.18 -8.88 -4.14
C LEU A 87 14.60 -7.42 -3.95
N ALA A 88 13.72 -6.59 -3.39
CA ALA A 88 14.00 -5.20 -3.06
C ALA A 88 15.20 -5.09 -2.11
N LYS A 89 15.18 -5.81 -0.98
CA LYS A 89 16.30 -5.82 -0.02
C LYS A 89 17.63 -6.15 -0.70
N LYS A 90 17.70 -7.26 -1.46
CA LYS A 90 18.93 -7.66 -2.18
C LYS A 90 19.40 -6.61 -3.19
N THR A 91 18.45 -6.02 -3.93
CA THR A 91 18.78 -5.02 -4.96
C THR A 91 19.27 -3.72 -4.32
N LEU A 92 18.59 -3.25 -3.27
CA LEU A 92 18.91 -2.01 -2.58
C LEU A 92 20.22 -2.11 -1.79
N GLN A 93 20.51 -3.28 -1.19
CA GLN A 93 21.82 -3.55 -0.58
C GLN A 93 22.96 -3.44 -1.60
N LYS A 94 22.74 -3.95 -2.82
CA LYS A 94 23.77 -3.97 -3.86
C LYS A 94 23.99 -2.61 -4.51
N TYR A 95 22.91 -1.84 -4.73
CA TYR A 95 22.96 -0.66 -5.60
C TYR A 95 22.65 0.66 -4.88
N GLY A 96 22.05 0.62 -3.69
CA GLY A 96 21.54 1.79 -2.98
C GLY A 96 20.17 2.27 -3.48
N THR A 97 19.50 3.09 -2.68
CA THR A 97 18.14 3.61 -2.96
C THR A 97 18.13 4.67 -4.04
N ALA A 98 19.13 5.57 -4.04
CA ALA A 98 19.26 6.70 -4.96
C ALA A 98 19.83 6.32 -6.34
N ARG A 99 20.12 5.04 -6.58
CA ARG A 99 20.66 4.59 -7.87
C ARG A 99 19.65 4.88 -8.97
N ALA A 100 20.05 5.73 -9.92
CA ALA A 100 19.29 5.98 -11.13
C ALA A 100 19.20 4.71 -11.98
N PHE A 101 18.09 4.54 -12.69
CA PHE A 101 18.06 3.60 -13.81
C PHE A 101 19.08 4.03 -14.87
N SER A 102 19.62 3.08 -15.62
CA SER A 102 20.39 3.46 -16.81
C SER A 102 19.49 4.24 -17.78
N ASP A 103 20.06 5.17 -18.53
CA ASP A 103 19.33 6.05 -19.46
C ASP A 103 18.58 5.30 -20.57
N LYS A 104 18.83 3.99 -20.69
CA LYS A 104 18.04 3.09 -21.53
C LYS A 104 16.63 2.95 -20.94
N ARG A 105 15.69 3.77 -21.45
CA ARG A 105 14.26 3.76 -21.12
C ARG A 105 13.64 2.35 -21.04
N GLY A 106 14.12 1.42 -21.86
CA GLY A 106 13.71 0.01 -21.86
C GLY A 106 14.07 -0.77 -20.58
N ALA A 107 15.22 -0.50 -19.96
CA ALA A 107 15.66 -1.23 -18.76
C ALA A 107 14.74 -0.98 -17.56
N ARG A 108 14.34 0.29 -17.33
CA ARG A 108 13.37 0.65 -16.28
C ARG A 108 12.02 -0.01 -16.50
N ARG A 109 11.50 0.08 -17.74
CA ARG A 109 10.20 -0.51 -18.09
C ARG A 109 10.20 -2.02 -17.89
N ASN A 110 11.22 -2.70 -18.42
CA ASN A 110 11.38 -4.15 -18.28
C ASN A 110 11.49 -4.57 -16.81
N PHE A 111 12.20 -3.79 -15.99
CA PHE A 111 12.29 -4.03 -14.56
C PHE A 111 10.91 -3.95 -13.88
N ILE A 112 10.21 -2.82 -14.03
CA ILE A 112 8.88 -2.61 -13.44
C ILE A 112 7.88 -3.68 -13.90
N GLU A 113 7.81 -3.96 -15.20
CA GLU A 113 6.89 -4.95 -15.76
C GLU A 113 7.17 -6.36 -15.23
N LYS A 114 8.44 -6.71 -15.00
CA LYS A 114 8.85 -8.02 -14.49
C LYS A 114 8.36 -8.26 -13.06
N ILE A 115 8.40 -7.24 -12.20
CA ILE A 115 8.07 -7.37 -10.77
C ILE A 115 6.65 -6.89 -10.41
N SER A 116 5.95 -6.26 -11.36
CA SER A 116 4.56 -5.83 -11.18
C SER A 116 3.61 -7.02 -11.02
N PRO A 117 2.55 -6.89 -10.20
CA PRO A 117 1.60 -7.97 -9.98
C PRO A 117 0.79 -8.26 -11.25
N LYS A 118 0.92 -9.49 -11.75
CA LYS A 118 0.03 -10.07 -12.78
C LYS A 118 -1.17 -10.74 -12.11
N ALA A 119 -1.91 -9.95 -11.32
CA ALA A 119 -3.06 -10.43 -10.56
C ALA A 119 -4.13 -11.03 -11.50
N PRO A 120 -4.86 -12.07 -11.06
CA PRO A 120 -6.02 -12.57 -11.78
C PRO A 120 -7.05 -11.47 -11.95
N ARG A 121 -7.96 -11.65 -12.92
CA ARG A 121 -9.07 -10.71 -13.11
C ARG A 121 -9.87 -10.62 -11.81
N LEU A 122 -10.12 -9.40 -11.37
CA LEU A 122 -10.97 -9.14 -10.22
C LEU A 122 -12.43 -9.36 -10.63
N VAL A 123 -13.05 -10.37 -10.04
CA VAL A 123 -14.48 -10.67 -10.15
C VAL A 123 -15.11 -10.25 -8.84
N VAL A 124 -16.13 -9.41 -8.89
CA VAL A 124 -16.85 -8.93 -7.71
C VAL A 124 -18.33 -9.07 -8.02
N GLU A 125 -19.03 -9.81 -7.17
CA GLU A 125 -20.49 -9.88 -7.23
C GLU A 125 -21.06 -8.59 -6.65
N ASP A 126 -22.02 -7.98 -7.35
CA ASP A 126 -22.72 -6.80 -6.84
C ASP A 126 -23.73 -7.28 -5.79
N GLY A 127 -23.56 -6.80 -4.55
CA GLY A 127 -24.41 -7.16 -3.40
C GLY A 127 -24.10 -6.29 -2.18
N SER A 128 -24.94 -6.38 -1.15
CA SER A 128 -24.73 -5.76 0.16
C SER A 128 -23.68 -6.54 0.95
N HIS A 129 -22.42 -6.50 0.50
CA HIS A 129 -21.33 -7.09 1.25
C HIS A 129 -20.94 -6.16 2.39
N MET A 130 -21.12 -6.66 3.62
CA MET A 130 -20.50 -6.08 4.80
C MET A 130 -19.02 -6.43 4.77
N LEU A 131 -18.18 -5.41 4.92
CA LEU A 131 -16.76 -5.60 5.09
C LEU A 131 -16.48 -6.36 6.40
N PRO A 132 -15.34 -7.07 6.54
CA PRO A 132 -15.04 -7.74 7.79
C PRO A 132 -14.86 -6.78 8.98
N CYS A 133 -14.68 -5.47 8.72
CA CYS A 133 -14.74 -4.41 9.73
C CYS A 133 -16.16 -3.93 10.08
N GLY A 134 -17.20 -4.57 9.55
CA GLY A 134 -18.60 -4.18 9.79
C GLY A 134 -19.05 -2.92 9.02
N LEU A 135 -18.21 -2.35 8.16
CA LEU A 135 -18.57 -1.22 7.30
C LEU A 135 -19.24 -1.73 6.02
N SER A 136 -20.29 -1.09 5.55
CA SER A 136 -20.87 -1.34 4.23
C SER A 136 -20.10 -0.60 3.14
N ALA A 137 -20.24 -1.01 1.88
CA ALA A 137 -19.72 -0.27 0.73
C ALA A 137 -20.15 1.21 0.72
N PHE A 138 -21.35 1.49 1.24
CA PHE A 138 -21.93 2.82 1.37
C PHE A 138 -21.20 3.66 2.42
N ASP A 139 -20.81 3.05 3.54
CA ASP A 139 -20.04 3.71 4.61
C ASP A 139 -18.62 4.08 4.17
N VAL A 140 -18.12 3.44 3.10
CA VAL A 140 -16.75 3.64 2.59
C VAL A 140 -16.72 4.47 1.29
N SER A 141 -17.81 4.47 0.51
CA SER A 141 -17.91 5.25 -0.73
C SER A 141 -17.99 6.76 -0.49
N SER A 142 -18.14 7.20 0.77
CA SER A 142 -18.15 8.61 1.23
C SER A 142 -16.86 9.40 0.89
N SER A 143 -15.90 8.78 0.20
CA SER A 143 -14.79 9.39 -0.54
C SER A 143 -15.16 10.46 -1.60
N GLY A 144 -16.39 10.99 -1.60
CA GLY A 144 -16.77 12.19 -2.35
C GLY A 144 -17.28 11.97 -3.77
N ARG A 145 -17.80 10.79 -4.12
CA ARG A 145 -18.50 10.56 -5.40
C ARG A 145 -19.83 9.80 -5.24
N GLY A 146 -20.78 10.47 -4.60
CA GLY A 146 -22.22 10.27 -4.77
C GLY A 146 -22.82 9.08 -4.02
N ASP A 147 -24.03 9.29 -3.49
CA ASP A 147 -24.84 8.36 -2.69
C ASP A 147 -25.32 7.10 -3.45
N ARG A 148 -24.63 6.67 -4.51
CA ARG A 148 -25.09 5.64 -5.47
C ARG A 148 -24.03 4.62 -5.92
N GLU A 149 -22.83 4.60 -5.34
CA GLU A 149 -21.81 3.60 -5.74
C GLU A 149 -22.13 2.20 -5.18
N SER A 150 -22.20 1.18 -6.05
CA SER A 150 -22.32 -0.23 -5.62
C SER A 150 -21.00 -0.76 -5.02
N PHE A 151 -21.06 -1.80 -4.19
CA PHE A 151 -19.87 -2.48 -3.69
C PHE A 151 -18.93 -2.96 -4.81
N GLY A 152 -19.47 -3.58 -5.85
CA GLY A 152 -18.67 -4.02 -6.98
C GLY A 152 -17.98 -2.86 -7.70
N SER A 153 -18.66 -1.71 -7.83
CA SER A 153 -18.06 -0.49 -8.38
C SER A 153 -16.94 0.05 -7.48
N TYR A 154 -17.17 0.10 -6.17
CA TYR A 154 -16.20 0.51 -5.17
C TYR A 154 -14.90 -0.32 -5.27
N VAL A 155 -15.02 -1.64 -5.22
CA VAL A 155 -13.88 -2.57 -5.25
C VAL A 155 -13.13 -2.48 -6.58
N ARG A 156 -13.85 -2.38 -7.71
CA ARG A 156 -13.25 -2.16 -9.04
C ARG A 156 -12.53 -0.82 -9.13
N ARG A 157 -13.08 0.24 -8.53
CA ARG A 157 -12.46 1.58 -8.48
C ARG A 157 -11.22 1.56 -7.61
N MET A 158 -11.25 0.87 -6.47
CA MET A 158 -10.09 0.74 -5.57
C MET A 158 -8.92 0.00 -6.22
N ALA A 159 -9.19 -0.96 -7.11
CA ALA A 159 -8.15 -1.62 -7.90
C ALA A 159 -7.47 -0.68 -8.93
N ARG A 160 -8.12 0.42 -9.32
CA ARG A 160 -7.58 1.40 -10.29
C ARG A 160 -6.62 2.37 -9.61
N LEU A 161 -5.65 2.85 -10.37
CA LEU A 161 -4.77 3.93 -9.97
C LEU A 161 -5.56 5.24 -9.84
N LYS A 162 -5.16 6.11 -8.91
CA LYS A 162 -5.74 7.44 -8.60
C LYS A 162 -7.01 7.42 -7.73
N SER A 163 -7.40 6.28 -7.17
CA SER A 163 -8.51 6.19 -6.20
C SER A 163 -8.02 6.29 -4.76
N TRP A 164 -8.46 7.35 -4.06
CA TRP A 164 -8.12 7.58 -2.66
C TRP A 164 -8.59 6.40 -1.81
N GLY A 165 -7.82 6.07 -0.77
CA GLY A 165 -8.23 5.08 0.23
C GLY A 165 -8.37 5.73 1.60
N GLY A 166 -8.95 5.01 2.55
CA GLY A 166 -9.18 5.47 3.91
C GLY A 166 -9.18 4.34 4.94
N ALA A 167 -10.03 4.49 5.96
CA ALA A 167 -10.11 3.58 7.10
C ALA A 167 -10.36 2.11 6.71
N ALA A 168 -11.27 1.86 5.77
CA ALA A 168 -11.57 0.51 5.31
C ALA A 168 -10.35 -0.15 4.64
N GLU A 169 -9.61 0.59 3.83
CA GLU A 169 -8.36 0.10 3.23
C GLU A 169 -7.30 -0.17 4.30
N CYS A 170 -7.19 0.66 5.34
CA CYS A 170 -6.28 0.41 6.46
C CYS A 170 -6.61 -0.91 7.16
N TYR A 171 -7.90 -1.16 7.42
CA TYR A 171 -8.36 -2.41 7.99
C TYR A 171 -8.01 -3.60 7.11
N VAL A 172 -8.40 -3.56 5.83
CA VAL A 172 -8.14 -4.68 4.91
C VAL A 172 -6.65 -4.87 4.65
N ALA A 173 -5.87 -3.79 4.61
CA ALA A 173 -4.42 -3.86 4.53
C ALA A 173 -3.83 -4.57 5.76
N SER A 174 -4.38 -4.38 6.95
CA SER A 174 -3.93 -5.11 8.15
C SER A 174 -4.14 -6.63 8.03
N LEU A 175 -5.21 -7.06 7.35
CA LEU A 175 -5.44 -8.47 7.01
C LEU A 175 -4.42 -8.96 5.98
N VAL A 176 -4.14 -8.17 4.93
CA VAL A 176 -3.20 -8.53 3.88
C VAL A 176 -1.77 -8.65 4.41
N PHE A 177 -1.36 -7.74 5.30
CA PHE A 177 -0.04 -7.74 5.91
C PHE A 177 0.09 -8.72 7.07
N GLU A 178 -1.03 -9.24 7.58
CA GLU A 178 -1.07 -10.02 8.82
C GLU A 178 -0.35 -9.29 9.97
N ASN A 179 -0.52 -7.97 10.01
CA ASN A 179 0.26 -7.03 10.84
C ASN A 179 -0.56 -5.74 11.00
N PRO A 180 -0.54 -5.04 12.16
CA PRO A 180 -1.44 -3.93 12.41
C PRO A 180 -1.02 -2.73 11.57
N VAL A 181 -2.02 -1.99 11.11
CA VAL A 181 -1.83 -0.67 10.52
C VAL A 181 -2.15 0.37 11.60
N GLN A 182 -1.23 1.30 11.83
CA GLN A 182 -1.41 2.39 12.78
C GLN A 182 -1.50 3.71 12.01
N VAL A 183 -2.62 4.40 12.17
CA VAL A 183 -2.85 5.73 11.59
C VAL A 183 -2.69 6.75 12.70
N PHE A 184 -1.64 7.56 12.61
CA PHE A 184 -1.42 8.67 13.51
C PHE A 184 -2.18 9.89 12.98
N GLN A 185 -2.80 10.64 13.89
CA GLN A 185 -3.47 11.91 13.64
C GLN A 185 -3.01 12.89 14.71
N ARG A 186 -3.08 14.20 14.44
CA ARG A 186 -2.51 15.22 15.33
C ARG A 186 -3.07 15.10 16.74
N ASN A 187 -2.18 15.04 17.73
CA ASN A 187 -2.50 15.05 19.17
C ASN A 187 -3.49 13.95 19.63
N MET A 188 -3.68 12.89 18.84
CA MET A 188 -4.54 11.76 19.18
C MET A 188 -3.73 10.48 19.33
N LEU A 189 -4.28 9.54 20.10
CA LEU A 189 -3.76 8.18 20.11
C LEU A 189 -3.89 7.59 18.70
N PRO A 190 -2.90 6.82 18.23
CA PRO A 190 -2.95 6.25 16.89
C PRO A 190 -4.12 5.28 16.76
N GLU A 191 -4.92 5.46 15.73
CA GLU A 191 -5.97 4.51 15.38
C GLU A 191 -5.31 3.21 14.91
N LYS A 192 -5.69 2.08 15.52
CA LYS A 192 -5.08 0.77 15.27
C LYS A 192 -6.08 -0.14 14.56
N TYR A 193 -5.68 -0.59 13.39
CA TYR A 193 -6.37 -1.60 12.60
C TYR A 193 -5.61 -2.93 12.72
N SER A 194 -6.26 -3.99 13.17
CA SER A 194 -5.62 -5.28 13.42
C SER A 194 -6.49 -6.45 12.93
N PRO A 195 -5.90 -7.54 12.41
CA PRO A 195 -6.61 -8.78 12.09
C PRO A 195 -7.17 -9.53 13.32
N GLY A 196 -6.96 -9.03 14.55
CA GLY A 196 -7.34 -9.68 15.81
C GLY A 196 -6.20 -9.69 16.82
N ASN A 197 -6.32 -10.51 17.88
CA ASN A 197 -5.26 -10.77 18.85
C ASN A 197 -4.17 -11.64 18.20
N THR A 198 -3.17 -10.98 17.64
CA THR A 198 -1.96 -11.62 17.14
C THR A 198 -0.90 -11.59 18.25
N GLU A 199 -0.52 -12.77 18.74
CA GLU A 199 0.51 -12.95 19.80
C GLU A 199 1.94 -12.64 19.32
N GLN A 200 2.14 -12.35 18.03
CA GLN A 200 3.48 -12.09 17.48
C GLN A 200 3.93 -10.64 17.69
N PRO A 201 5.21 -10.39 18.00
CA PRO A 201 5.79 -9.06 18.02
C PRO A 201 5.78 -8.48 16.61
N GLN A 202 4.74 -7.71 16.34
CA GLN A 202 4.43 -7.15 15.04
C GLN A 202 5.11 -5.78 14.91
N ARG A 203 5.83 -5.53 13.80
CA ARG A 203 6.31 -4.19 13.41
C ARG A 203 5.17 -3.50 12.66
N PRO A 204 4.30 -2.73 13.31
CA PRO A 204 3.12 -2.17 12.65
C PRO A 204 3.51 -1.31 11.45
N VAL A 205 2.66 -1.31 10.43
CA VAL A 205 2.78 -0.38 9.32
C VAL A 205 2.18 0.96 9.78
N LYS A 206 3.03 1.94 9.96
CA LYS A 206 2.67 3.27 10.48
C LYS A 206 2.50 4.27 9.35
N VAL A 207 1.42 5.04 9.40
CA VAL A 207 1.16 6.17 8.49
C VAL A 207 0.62 7.35 9.29
N LEU A 208 0.83 8.56 8.79
CA LEU A 208 0.28 9.80 9.34
C LEU A 208 -0.86 10.26 8.43
N PHE A 209 -2.03 10.53 8.99
CA PHE A 209 -3.09 11.25 8.29
C PHE A 209 -3.03 12.74 8.66
N ASN A 210 -2.77 13.59 7.67
CA ASN A 210 -2.77 15.03 7.78
C ASN A 210 -4.17 15.56 7.42
N GLU A 211 -4.90 16.03 8.43
CA GLU A 211 -6.28 16.50 8.29
C GLU A 211 -6.40 17.75 7.41
N ASP A 212 -5.42 18.66 7.49
CA ASP A 212 -5.41 19.91 6.72
C ASP A 212 -5.48 19.67 5.21
N ASP A 213 -4.72 18.67 4.74
CA ASP A 213 -4.59 18.33 3.31
C ASP A 213 -5.39 17.06 2.94
N ARG A 214 -6.10 16.46 3.91
CA ARG A 214 -6.72 15.13 3.82
C ARG A 214 -5.78 14.07 3.23
N HIS A 215 -4.52 14.10 3.64
CA HIS A 215 -3.43 13.38 2.99
C HIS A 215 -2.80 12.33 3.90
N TYR A 216 -2.32 11.22 3.33
CA TYR A 216 -1.55 10.22 4.08
C TYR A 216 -0.06 10.33 3.79
N ASP A 217 0.75 10.50 4.83
CA ASP A 217 2.21 10.50 4.81
C ASP A 217 2.79 9.21 5.41
N ALA A 218 4.01 8.85 4.99
CA ALA A 218 4.70 7.69 5.54
C ALA A 218 5.41 8.05 6.85
N ILE A 219 5.35 7.16 7.85
CA ILE A 219 6.12 7.31 9.08
C ILE A 219 7.30 6.35 9.05
N LEU A 220 8.50 6.91 8.97
CA LEU A 220 9.75 6.17 8.97
C LEU A 220 10.28 6.11 10.41
N THR A 221 10.29 4.91 10.98
CA THR A 221 10.98 4.68 12.26
C THR A 221 12.43 4.34 11.92
N VAL A 222 13.35 5.27 12.15
CA VAL A 222 14.78 5.05 11.90
C VAL A 222 15.41 4.61 13.22
N ALA A 223 15.97 3.39 13.21
CA ALA A 223 16.70 2.82 14.35
C ALA A 223 17.96 3.65 14.66
#